data_AF-A0A521E6I2-F1
#
_entry.id   AF-A0A521E6I2-F1
#
_cell.length_a   1.000
_cell.length_b   1.000
_cell.length_c   1.000
_cell.angle_alpha   90.00
_cell.angle_beta   90.00
_cell.angle_gamma   90.00
#
_symmetry.space_group_name_H-M   'P 1'
#
loop_
_entity.id
_entity.type
_entity.pdbx_description
1 polymer ?
#
loop_
_entity_poly.entity_id
_entity_poly.type
_entity_poly.pdbx_seq_one_letter_code
_entity_poly.pdbx_strand_id
1 'polypeptide(L)'
;MKPKSFTHYLKFFLLWLFSVILVFIYLFLIVWTFCYTLFVCYLLVAAFSACLIIYLLHNSKRQAVKFLLLGLFLFCVLSPFNLKQYNRRAESLQNRINHKAELNTKEKLGIYGCLLMMTAFQAIPFPEAATENFYLLFPSANGQRVFYNQSILKSPSIQQAVKTKETGYIIWNRWDLRNNKDFRYAMAFYPCTVTSREKKEGTEVMLSTDFGYRQNHVTTHAASFLRGMFTFRVDEGLFWYLQREGWLHPYKAVWIASIKK
;
A
#
# COMPACT_ATOMS: atom_id res chain seq x y z
N MET A 1 20.22 2.49 46.94
CA MET A 1 19.54 2.72 45.63
C MET A 1 18.82 1.43 45.23
N LYS A 2 17.48 1.45 45.06
CA LYS A 2 16.78 0.26 44.55
C LYS A 2 17.11 0.08 43.06
N PRO A 3 17.54 -1.10 42.60
CA PRO A 3 17.79 -1.34 41.17
C PRO A 3 16.48 -1.13 40.40
N LYS A 4 16.51 -0.26 39.40
CA LYS A 4 15.38 -0.10 38.48
C LYS A 4 15.15 -1.45 37.80
N SER A 5 13.94 -1.98 37.91
CA SER A 5 13.59 -3.27 37.30
C SER A 5 13.75 -3.21 35.79
N PHE A 6 14.09 -4.35 35.16
CA PHE A 6 14.13 -4.52 33.71
C PHE A 6 12.89 -3.96 33.00
N THR A 7 11.72 -4.09 33.64
CA THR A 7 10.43 -3.56 33.16
C THR A 7 10.42 -2.03 33.01
N HIS A 8 11.19 -1.28 33.80
CA HIS A 8 11.29 0.17 33.69
C HIS A 8 12.08 0.58 32.43
N TYR A 9 13.21 -0.08 32.17
CA TYR A 9 14.01 0.17 30.97
C TYR A 9 13.26 -0.21 29.69
N LEU A 10 12.57 -1.36 29.71
CA LEU A 10 11.75 -1.81 28.57
C LEU A 10 10.64 -0.80 28.24
N LYS A 11 9.92 -0.28 29.24
CA LYS A 11 8.88 0.74 29.04
C LYS A 11 9.43 2.03 28.43
N PHE A 12 10.60 2.48 28.88
CA PHE A 12 11.23 3.70 28.34
C PHE A 12 11.70 3.50 26.90
N PHE A 13 12.30 2.35 26.61
CA PHE A 13 12.70 1.97 25.26
C PHE A 13 11.51 1.90 24.30
N LEU A 14 10.43 1.22 24.68
CA LEU A 14 9.22 1.12 23.86
C LEU A 14 8.58 2.49 23.59
N LEU A 15 8.53 3.37 24.60
CA LEU A 15 8.00 4.73 24.43
C LEU A 15 8.87 5.55 23.47
N TRP A 16 10.20 5.43 23.59
CA TRP A 16 11.13 6.09 22.68
C TRP A 16 10.96 5.59 21.25
N LEU A 17 10.98 4.26 21.05
CA LEU A 17 10.80 3.63 19.75
C LEU A 17 9.47 4.04 19.11
N PHE A 18 8.38 4.00 19.88
CA PHE A 18 7.07 4.46 19.44
C PHE A 18 7.08 5.93 19.01
N SER A 19 7.73 6.80 19.78
CA SER A 19 7.82 8.24 19.47
C SER A 19 8.59 8.48 18.17
N VAL A 20 9.68 7.74 17.94
CA VAL A 20 10.47 7.83 16.70
C VAL A 20 9.63 7.40 15.51
N ILE A 21 8.97 6.23 15.58
CA ILE A 21 8.07 5.74 14.53
C ILE A 21 6.96 6.76 14.25
N LEU A 22 6.37 7.32 15.31
CA LEU A 22 5.30 8.31 15.20
C LEU A 22 5.76 9.56 14.44
N VAL A 23 6.96 10.08 14.75
CA VAL A 23 7.54 11.22 14.04
C VAL A 23 7.76 10.92 12.55
N PHE A 24 8.30 9.74 12.22
CA PHE A 24 8.49 9.36 10.81
C PHE A 24 7.17 9.27 10.04
N ILE A 25 6.15 8.63 10.63
CA ILE A 25 4.80 8.58 10.04
C ILE A 25 4.26 10.00 9.83
N TYR A 26 4.43 10.85 10.84
CA TYR A 26 3.92 12.22 10.81
C TYR A 26 4.58 13.07 9.72
N LEU A 27 5.91 13.01 9.61
CA LEU A 27 6.67 13.71 8.57
C LEU A 27 6.31 13.21 7.18
N PHE A 28 6.16 11.90 7.01
CA PHE A 28 5.70 11.31 5.76
C PHE A 28 4.32 11.85 5.37
N LEU A 29 3.36 11.90 6.30
CA LEU A 29 2.02 12.46 6.05
C LEU A 29 2.06 13.95 5.71
N ILE A 30 2.91 14.75 6.38
CA ILE A 30 3.10 16.17 6.02
C ILE A 30 3.57 16.30 4.58
N VAL A 31 4.65 15.59 4.20
CA VAL A 31 5.21 15.67 2.84
C VAL A 31 4.18 15.21 1.81
N TRP A 32 3.48 14.10 2.08
CA TRP A 32 2.49 13.56 1.17
C TRP A 32 1.28 14.48 0.99
N THR A 33 0.73 15.00 2.09
CA THR A 33 -0.41 15.94 2.04
C THR A 33 -0.02 17.27 1.41
N PHE A 34 1.23 17.72 1.57
CA PHE A 34 1.79 18.86 0.87
C PHE A 34 1.86 18.64 -0.65
N CYS A 35 2.28 17.46 -1.11
CA CYS A 35 2.37 17.12 -2.53
C CYS A 35 1.01 17.24 -3.23
N TYR A 36 -0.08 16.82 -2.58
CA TYR A 36 -1.45 16.98 -3.08
C TYR A 36 -2.08 18.34 -2.76
N THR A 37 -1.37 19.23 -2.05
CA THR A 37 -1.87 20.54 -1.61
C THR A 37 -3.18 20.41 -0.81
N LEU A 38 -3.21 19.44 0.10
CA LEU A 38 -4.38 19.15 0.94
C LEU A 38 -4.42 20.12 2.13
N PHE A 39 -5.62 20.57 2.49
CA PHE A 39 -5.79 21.52 3.60
C PHE A 39 -5.25 20.97 4.92
N VAL A 40 -5.41 19.67 5.17
CA VAL A 40 -4.92 19.01 6.39
C VAL A 40 -3.40 19.10 6.57
N CYS A 41 -2.64 19.37 5.50
CA CYS A 41 -1.20 19.63 5.60
C CYS A 41 -0.90 20.74 6.62
N TYR A 42 -1.67 21.84 6.61
CA TYR A 42 -1.44 22.96 7.53
C TYR A 42 -1.69 22.58 8.98
N LEU A 43 -2.71 21.75 9.24
CA LEU A 43 -3.01 21.23 10.57
C LEU A 43 -1.91 20.30 11.08
N LEU A 44 -1.41 19.42 10.21
CA LEU A 44 -0.28 18.55 10.55
C LEU A 44 0.96 19.39 10.87
N VAL A 45 1.32 20.36 10.03
CA VAL A 45 2.46 21.25 10.27
C VAL A 45 2.30 22.00 11.60
N ALA A 46 1.11 22.53 11.91
CA ALA A 46 0.86 23.23 13.17
C ALA A 46 1.05 22.32 14.39
N ALA A 47 0.51 21.10 14.35
CA ALA A 47 0.65 20.12 15.43
C ALA A 47 2.09 19.61 15.58
N PHE A 48 2.83 19.45 14.47
CA PHE A 48 4.26 19.11 14.50
C PHE A 48 5.10 20.24 15.11
N SER A 49 4.85 21.48 14.72
CA SER A 49 5.50 22.66 15.32
C SER A 49 5.21 22.78 16.82
N ALA A 50 3.96 22.57 17.25
CA ALA A 50 3.60 22.55 18.67
C ALA A 50 4.33 21.42 19.42
N CYS A 51 4.44 20.23 18.82
CA CYS A 51 5.22 19.12 19.36
C CYS A 51 6.69 19.52 19.56
N LEU A 52 7.34 20.14 18.56
CA LEU A 52 8.72 20.61 18.66
C LEU A 52 8.89 21.65 19.76
N ILE A 53 8.01 22.66 19.83
CA ILE A 53 8.05 23.71 20.85
C ILE A 53 7.95 23.10 22.26
N ILE A 54 7.00 22.18 22.47
CA ILE A 54 6.82 21.53 23.78
C ILE A 54 8.01 20.64 24.14
N TYR A 55 8.54 19.91 23.16
CA TYR A 55 9.71 19.07 23.36
C TYR A 55 10.92 19.90 23.77
N LEU A 56 11.17 21.03 23.11
CA LEU A 56 12.33 21.89 23.34
C LEU A 56 12.19 22.75 24.61
N LEU A 57 11.02 23.37 24.85
CA LEU A 57 10.84 24.30 25.96
C LEU A 57 10.47 23.62 27.28
N HIS A 58 9.67 22.55 27.25
CA HIS A 58 9.16 21.90 28.46
C HIS A 58 9.81 20.55 28.77
N ASN A 59 10.69 20.05 27.89
CA ASN A 59 11.35 18.74 27.98
C ASN A 59 10.36 17.57 28.24
N SER A 60 9.10 17.74 27.82
CA SER A 60 8.00 16.85 28.16
C SER A 60 7.65 15.95 26.98
N LYS A 61 8.40 14.85 26.84
CA LYS A 61 8.21 13.86 25.75
C LYS A 61 6.77 13.35 25.65
N ARG A 62 6.12 13.12 26.80
CA ARG A 62 4.73 12.63 26.85
C ARG A 62 3.75 13.66 26.30
N GLN A 63 3.93 14.94 26.61
CA GLN A 63 3.06 15.99 26.07
C GLN A 63 3.30 16.18 24.58
N ALA A 64 4.55 16.20 24.12
CA ALA A 64 4.90 16.28 22.70
C ALA A 64 4.21 15.16 21.88
N VAL A 65 4.26 13.91 22.35
CA VAL A 65 3.56 12.77 21.73
C VAL A 65 2.04 12.98 21.67
N LYS A 66 1.42 13.57 22.71
CA LYS A 66 -0.03 13.85 22.70
C LYS A 66 -0.41 14.82 21.58
N PHE A 67 0.42 15.80 21.25
CA PHE A 67 0.15 16.73 20.14
C PHE A 67 0.23 16.04 18.78
N LEU A 68 1.20 15.14 18.58
CA LEU A 68 1.27 14.32 17.37
C LEU A 68 0.03 13.41 17.26
N LEU A 69 -0.37 12.75 18.35
CA LEU A 69 -1.58 11.92 18.37
C LEU A 69 -2.85 12.73 18.11
N LEU A 70 -2.97 13.93 18.68
CA LEU A 70 -4.08 14.85 18.40
C LEU A 70 -4.12 15.25 16.93
N GLY A 71 -2.97 15.58 16.33
CA GLY A 71 -2.91 15.90 14.91
C GLY A 71 -3.29 14.72 14.00
N LEU A 72 -2.87 13.49 14.35
CA LEU A 72 -3.32 12.27 13.65
C LEU A 72 -4.82 12.02 13.83
N PHE A 73 -5.35 12.26 15.02
CA PHE A 73 -6.77 12.17 15.28
C PHE A 73 -7.56 13.16 14.42
N LEU A 74 -7.13 14.43 14.35
CA LEU A 74 -7.74 15.43 13.48
C LEU A 74 -7.62 15.06 12.00
N PHE A 75 -6.47 14.49 11.57
CA PHE A 75 -6.31 13.96 10.23
C PHE A 75 -7.36 12.90 9.91
N CYS A 76 -7.57 11.92 10.82
CA CYS A 76 -8.58 10.87 10.67
C CYS A 76 -10.02 11.42 10.64
N VAL A 77 -10.35 12.37 11.51
CA VAL A 77 -11.68 13.00 11.57
C VAL A 77 -11.97 13.78 10.29
N LEU A 78 -10.96 14.46 9.74
CA LEU A 78 -11.09 15.25 8.51
C LEU A 78 -10.89 14.43 7.23
N SER A 79 -10.59 13.13 7.33
CA SER A 79 -10.37 12.24 6.19
C SER A 79 -11.46 12.31 5.12
N PRO A 80 -12.78 12.30 5.43
CA PRO A 80 -13.81 12.40 4.39
C PRO A 80 -13.65 13.65 3.50
N PHE A 81 -13.35 14.80 4.12
CA PHE A 81 -13.12 16.05 3.40
C PHE A 81 -11.83 16.00 2.59
N ASN A 82 -10.74 15.52 3.21
CA ASN A 82 -9.43 15.40 2.57
C ASN A 82 -9.45 14.44 1.39
N LEU A 83 -10.19 13.33 1.49
CA LEU A 83 -10.38 12.34 0.43
C LEU A 83 -11.12 12.95 -0.76
N LYS A 84 -12.15 13.77 -0.53
CA LYS A 84 -12.84 14.49 -1.61
C LYS A 84 -11.89 15.45 -2.33
N GLN A 85 -11.05 16.17 -1.59
CA GLN A 85 -10.04 17.06 -2.17
C GLN A 85 -8.99 16.27 -2.96
N TYR A 86 -8.47 15.18 -2.38
CA TYR A 86 -7.53 14.27 -3.02
C TYR A 86 -8.10 13.72 -4.33
N ASN A 87 -9.32 13.17 -4.32
CA ASN A 87 -9.94 12.57 -5.52
C ASN A 87 -10.07 13.58 -6.66
N ARG A 88 -10.45 14.84 -6.37
CA ARG A 88 -10.50 15.91 -7.38
C ARG A 88 -9.12 16.23 -7.95
N ARG A 89 -8.08 16.22 -7.11
CA ARG A 89 -6.69 16.46 -7.55
C ARG A 89 -6.17 15.30 -8.39
N ALA A 90 -6.37 14.06 -7.94
CA ALA A 90 -6.01 12.86 -8.68
C ALA A 90 -6.68 12.82 -10.07
N GLU A 91 -7.99 13.11 -10.12
CA GLU A 91 -8.73 13.23 -11.39
C GLU A 91 -8.18 14.32 -12.30
N SER A 92 -7.85 15.49 -11.76
CA SER A 92 -7.23 16.57 -12.54
C SER A 92 -5.85 16.18 -13.09
N LEU A 93 -5.03 15.47 -12.32
CA LEU A 93 -3.74 14.94 -12.78
C LEU A 93 -3.93 13.89 -13.87
N GLN A 94 -4.88 12.97 -13.71
CA GLN A 94 -5.19 11.95 -14.72
C GLN A 94 -5.65 12.60 -16.03
N ASN A 95 -6.54 13.60 -15.95
CA ASN A 95 -6.99 14.34 -17.13
C ASN A 95 -5.81 15.02 -17.84
N ARG A 96 -4.89 15.63 -17.10
CA ARG A 96 -3.66 16.23 -17.67
C ARG A 96 -2.78 15.19 -18.37
N ILE A 97 -2.55 14.04 -17.74
CA ILE A 97 -1.77 12.92 -18.32
C ILE A 97 -2.42 12.42 -19.61
N ASN A 98 -3.75 12.28 -19.63
CA ASN A 98 -4.49 11.86 -20.82
C ASN A 98 -4.34 12.85 -21.99
N HIS A 99 -4.17 14.14 -21.69
CA HIS A 99 -3.85 15.19 -22.66
C HIS A 99 -2.34 15.38 -22.88
N LYS A 100 -1.52 14.38 -22.53
CA LYS A 100 -0.05 14.34 -22.73
C LYS A 100 0.72 15.43 -21.99
N ALA A 101 0.15 16.05 -20.96
CA ALA A 101 0.88 17.00 -20.13
C ALA A 101 1.87 16.28 -19.21
N GLU A 102 3.01 16.92 -18.95
CA GLU A 102 3.97 16.44 -17.97
C GLU A 102 3.59 16.85 -16.54
N LEU A 103 3.96 16.00 -15.60
CA LEU A 103 3.84 16.27 -14.17
C LEU A 103 5.15 16.80 -13.60
N ASN A 104 5.06 17.77 -12.69
CA ASN A 104 6.23 18.26 -11.98
C ASN A 104 6.67 17.27 -10.89
N THR A 105 7.88 17.46 -10.33
CA THR A 105 8.43 16.57 -9.31
C THR A 105 7.55 16.45 -8.06
N LYS A 106 6.90 17.54 -7.63
CA LYS A 106 5.98 17.55 -6.49
C LYS A 106 4.78 16.62 -6.73
N GLU A 107 4.21 16.66 -7.92
CA GLU A 107 3.09 15.81 -8.34
C GLU A 107 3.52 14.34 -8.42
N LYS A 108 4.70 14.08 -9.02
CA LYS A 108 5.28 12.72 -9.08
C LYS A 108 5.51 12.15 -7.68
N LEU A 109 6.05 12.94 -6.75
CA LEU A 109 6.23 12.56 -5.34
C LEU A 109 4.91 12.28 -4.63
N GLY A 110 3.84 13.03 -4.94
CA GLY A 110 2.51 12.76 -4.42
C GLY A 110 2.00 11.38 -4.85
N ILE A 111 2.08 11.06 -6.14
CA ILE A 111 1.68 9.75 -6.68
C ILE A 111 2.55 8.64 -6.07
N TYR A 112 3.86 8.83 -6.01
CA TYR A 112 4.79 7.88 -5.42
C TYR A 112 4.50 7.61 -3.95
N GLY A 113 4.23 8.66 -3.16
CA GLY A 113 3.82 8.51 -1.77
C GLY A 113 2.47 7.79 -1.61
N CYS A 114 1.56 7.92 -2.58
CA CYS A 114 0.32 7.14 -2.59
C CYS A 114 0.60 5.64 -2.73
N LEU A 115 1.55 5.24 -3.58
CA LEU A 115 1.97 3.84 -3.71
C LEU A 115 2.55 3.31 -2.39
N LEU A 116 3.39 4.10 -1.72
CA LEU A 116 3.96 3.74 -0.43
C LEU A 116 2.89 3.52 0.65
N MET A 117 1.88 4.40 0.70
CA MET A 117 0.75 4.23 1.61
C MET A 117 -0.05 2.96 1.29
N MET A 118 -0.37 2.73 0.02
CA MET A 118 -1.07 1.52 -0.41
C MET A 118 -0.30 0.27 -0.01
N THR A 119 1.01 0.26 -0.23
CA THR A 119 1.91 -0.82 0.17
C THR A 119 1.85 -1.07 1.67
N ALA A 120 1.97 -0.02 2.49
CA ALA A 120 1.93 -0.12 3.95
C ALA A 120 0.56 -0.62 4.46
N PHE A 121 -0.55 -0.09 3.93
CA PHE A 121 -1.89 -0.51 4.33
C PHE A 121 -2.22 -1.95 3.92
N GLN A 122 -1.63 -2.43 2.82
CA GLN A 122 -1.83 -3.81 2.34
C GLN A 122 -0.93 -4.82 3.05
N ALA A 123 0.15 -4.41 3.71
CA ALA A 123 1.18 -5.31 4.25
C ALA A 123 0.64 -6.37 5.24
N ILE A 124 -0.42 -6.04 5.98
CA ILE A 124 -1.06 -6.97 6.92
C ILE A 124 -2.18 -7.79 6.26
N PRO A 125 -3.22 -7.17 5.64
CA PRO A 125 -4.34 -7.95 5.10
C PRO A 125 -3.99 -8.72 3.81
N PHE A 126 -3.09 -8.18 2.99
CA PHE A 126 -2.72 -8.70 1.66
C PHE A 126 -1.20 -8.55 1.43
N PRO A 127 -0.37 -9.30 2.18
CA PRO A 127 1.09 -9.17 2.10
C PRO A 127 1.65 -9.43 0.70
N GLU A 128 1.00 -10.25 -0.12
CA GLU A 128 1.39 -10.49 -1.51
C GLU A 128 1.21 -9.23 -2.37
N ALA A 129 0.08 -8.53 -2.25
CA ALA A 129 -0.16 -7.27 -2.96
C ALA A 129 0.82 -6.17 -2.51
N ALA A 130 1.09 -6.09 -1.21
CA ALA A 130 2.09 -5.17 -0.67
C ALA A 130 3.50 -5.50 -1.18
N THR A 131 3.85 -6.78 -1.23
CA THR A 131 5.12 -7.24 -1.80
C THR A 131 5.22 -6.81 -3.26
N GLU A 132 4.17 -7.01 -4.06
CA GLU A 132 4.20 -6.62 -5.46
C GLU A 132 4.38 -5.11 -5.65
N ASN A 133 3.61 -4.30 -4.91
CA ASN A 133 3.74 -2.85 -4.94
C ASN A 133 5.12 -2.36 -4.45
N PHE A 134 5.69 -2.98 -3.42
CA PHE A 134 7.01 -2.65 -2.92
C PHE A 134 8.10 -2.90 -3.97
N TYR A 135 7.98 -3.98 -4.73
CA TYR A 135 8.98 -4.34 -5.72
C TYR A 135 8.90 -3.55 -7.02
N LEU A 136 7.83 -2.76 -7.25
CA LEU A 136 7.80 -1.74 -8.31
C LEU A 136 8.78 -0.61 -8.07
N LEU A 137 9.18 -0.37 -6.82
CA LEU A 137 10.10 0.72 -6.45
C LEU A 137 11.53 0.46 -6.93
N PHE A 138 11.83 -0.78 -7.34
CA PHE A 138 13.18 -1.20 -7.71
C PHE A 138 13.18 -1.85 -9.09
N PRO A 139 14.18 -1.58 -9.94
CA PRO A 139 14.33 -2.29 -11.20
C PRO A 139 14.56 -3.80 -10.97
N SER A 140 14.01 -4.63 -11.85
CA SER A 140 14.37 -6.05 -11.92
C SER A 140 15.47 -6.26 -12.95
N ALA A 141 16.49 -7.05 -12.62
CA ALA A 141 17.61 -7.33 -13.50
C ALA A 141 17.21 -8.07 -14.80
N ASN A 142 16.16 -8.89 -14.76
CA ASN A 142 15.70 -9.70 -15.88
C ASN A 142 14.21 -9.46 -16.21
N GLY A 143 13.62 -8.38 -15.69
CA GLY A 143 12.19 -8.09 -15.86
C GLY A 143 11.25 -9.05 -15.13
N GLN A 144 11.76 -9.97 -14.31
CA GLN A 144 10.97 -10.95 -13.56
C GLN A 144 11.29 -10.90 -12.06
N ARG A 145 10.32 -11.22 -11.21
CA ARG A 145 10.54 -11.46 -9.77
C ARG A 145 9.86 -12.73 -9.33
N VAL A 146 10.59 -13.56 -8.58
CA VAL A 146 10.11 -14.87 -8.12
C VAL A 146 9.88 -14.83 -6.62
N PHE A 147 8.71 -15.30 -6.20
CA PHE A 147 8.27 -15.32 -4.81
C PHE A 147 7.85 -16.73 -4.42
N TYR A 148 8.26 -17.21 -3.24
CA TYR A 148 7.87 -18.52 -2.74
C TYR A 148 6.83 -18.36 -1.64
N ASN A 149 5.62 -18.87 -1.86
CA ASN A 149 4.53 -18.71 -0.90
C ASN A 149 3.50 -19.83 -1.01
N GLN A 150 3.44 -20.69 0.02
CA GLN A 150 2.46 -21.79 0.07
C GLN A 150 1.02 -21.30 0.30
N SER A 151 0.81 -20.05 0.72
CA SER A 151 -0.53 -19.50 0.96
C SER A 151 -1.39 -19.50 -0.31
N ILE A 152 -0.77 -19.39 -1.49
CA ILE A 152 -1.47 -19.33 -2.79
C ILE A 152 -2.28 -20.61 -3.04
N LEU A 153 -1.83 -21.75 -2.52
CA LEU A 153 -2.53 -23.02 -2.66
C LEU A 153 -3.83 -23.11 -1.87
N LYS A 154 -4.15 -22.14 -0.99
CA LYS A 154 -5.43 -22.14 -0.27
C LYS A 154 -6.56 -21.47 -1.08
N SER A 155 -6.28 -20.94 -2.28
CA SER A 155 -7.30 -20.43 -3.22
C SER A 155 -8.04 -21.59 -3.87
N PRO A 156 -9.39 -21.67 -3.76
CA PRO A 156 -10.18 -22.64 -4.50
C PRO A 156 -9.96 -22.60 -6.02
N SER A 157 -9.90 -21.40 -6.62
CA SER A 157 -9.67 -21.25 -8.06
C SER A 157 -8.30 -21.81 -8.49
N ILE A 158 -7.24 -21.57 -7.71
CA ILE A 158 -5.91 -22.15 -7.99
C ILE A 158 -5.93 -23.66 -7.82
N GLN A 159 -6.55 -24.18 -6.76
CA GLN A 159 -6.66 -25.63 -6.56
C GLN A 159 -7.42 -26.30 -7.70
N GLN A 160 -8.48 -25.66 -8.21
CA GLN A 160 -9.24 -26.17 -9.34
C GLN A 160 -8.38 -26.21 -10.61
N ALA A 161 -7.65 -25.13 -10.92
CA ALA A 161 -6.73 -25.10 -12.07
C ALA A 161 -5.63 -26.15 -11.96
N VAL A 162 -5.10 -26.38 -10.75
CA VAL A 162 -4.08 -27.43 -10.53
C VAL A 162 -4.67 -28.83 -10.71
N LYS A 163 -5.90 -29.08 -10.26
CA LYS A 163 -6.59 -30.38 -10.39
C LYS A 163 -6.88 -30.75 -11.84
N THR A 164 -7.25 -29.79 -12.68
CA THR A 164 -7.51 -30.04 -14.10
C THR A 164 -6.23 -30.26 -14.91
N LYS A 165 -5.04 -30.03 -14.31
CA LYS A 165 -3.70 -30.13 -14.95
C LYS A 165 -3.55 -29.29 -16.23
N GLU A 166 -4.44 -28.32 -16.45
CA GLU A 166 -4.39 -27.41 -17.57
C GLU A 166 -3.75 -26.08 -17.16
N THR A 167 -3.08 -25.43 -18.11
CA THR A 167 -2.66 -24.04 -17.90
C THR A 167 -3.92 -23.18 -17.84
N GLY A 168 -4.28 -22.73 -16.63
CA GLY A 168 -5.50 -21.98 -16.37
C GLY A 168 -5.24 -20.50 -16.27
N TYR A 169 -5.92 -19.68 -17.08
CA TYR A 169 -5.95 -18.23 -16.87
C TYR A 169 -7.04 -17.89 -15.86
N ILE A 170 -6.65 -17.28 -14.73
CA ILE A 170 -7.57 -16.88 -13.66
C ILE A 170 -7.83 -15.40 -13.75
N ILE A 171 -9.11 -15.05 -13.94
CA ILE A 171 -9.64 -13.70 -13.74
C ILE A 171 -10.38 -13.70 -12.42
N TRP A 172 -9.96 -12.82 -11.52
CA TRP A 172 -10.52 -12.76 -10.18
C TRP A 172 -11.83 -11.97 -10.13
N ASN A 173 -12.85 -12.53 -9.48
CA ASN A 173 -13.96 -11.71 -9.00
C ASN A 173 -13.47 -10.92 -7.78
N ARG A 174 -13.38 -9.58 -7.87
CA ARG A 174 -12.98 -8.72 -6.74
C ARG A 174 -14.18 -8.22 -5.92
N TRP A 175 -15.38 -8.62 -6.33
CA TRP A 175 -16.64 -8.22 -5.72
C TRP A 175 -17.16 -9.32 -4.79
N ASP A 176 -18.05 -8.92 -3.89
CA ASP A 176 -18.69 -9.79 -2.87
C ASP A 176 -17.72 -10.40 -1.83
N LEU A 177 -17.36 -9.60 -0.82
CA LEU A 177 -16.56 -10.04 0.33
C LEU A 177 -17.12 -11.29 1.04
N ARG A 178 -18.44 -11.48 1.04
CA ARG A 178 -19.10 -12.48 1.90
C ARG A 178 -19.16 -13.86 1.24
N ASN A 179 -19.45 -13.93 -0.06
CA ASN A 179 -19.67 -15.21 -0.74
C ASN A 179 -18.49 -15.65 -1.61
N ASN A 180 -17.54 -14.76 -1.88
CA ASN A 180 -16.39 -15.07 -2.69
C ASN A 180 -15.27 -15.72 -1.87
N LYS A 181 -15.16 -17.05 -1.98
CA LYS A 181 -14.12 -17.84 -1.29
C LYS A 181 -12.70 -17.48 -1.74
N ASP A 182 -12.56 -16.82 -2.89
CA ASP A 182 -11.31 -16.33 -3.44
C ASP A 182 -11.05 -14.84 -3.16
N PHE A 183 -11.94 -14.14 -2.43
CA PHE A 183 -11.85 -12.68 -2.25
C PHE A 183 -10.47 -12.19 -1.82
N ARG A 184 -9.84 -12.88 -0.85
CA ARG A 184 -8.50 -12.53 -0.37
C ARG A 184 -7.43 -12.60 -1.46
N TYR A 185 -7.51 -13.60 -2.34
CA TYR A 185 -6.60 -13.76 -3.48
C TYR A 185 -6.93 -12.78 -4.60
N ALA A 186 -8.22 -12.51 -4.82
CA ALA A 186 -8.69 -11.52 -5.78
C ALA A 186 -8.20 -10.10 -5.45
N MET A 187 -8.12 -9.76 -4.17
CA MET A 187 -7.56 -8.50 -3.68
C MET A 187 -6.03 -8.45 -3.74
N ALA A 188 -5.37 -9.60 -3.64
CA ALA A 188 -3.92 -9.69 -3.60
C ALA A 188 -3.27 -9.76 -4.99
N PHE A 189 -3.91 -10.45 -5.94
CA PHE A 189 -3.33 -10.76 -7.24
C PHE A 189 -4.04 -10.06 -8.39
N TYR A 190 -3.26 -9.71 -9.40
CA TYR A 190 -3.77 -9.41 -10.73
C TYR A 190 -4.20 -10.70 -11.43
N PRO A 191 -5.01 -10.60 -12.51
CA PRO A 191 -5.26 -11.75 -13.37
C PRO A 191 -3.95 -12.46 -13.73
N CYS A 192 -3.94 -13.79 -13.60
CA CYS A 192 -2.70 -14.56 -13.64
C CYS A 192 -2.89 -15.89 -14.38
N THR A 193 -1.78 -16.39 -14.93
CA THR A 193 -1.70 -17.73 -15.52
C THR A 193 -1.20 -18.70 -14.46
N VAL A 194 -1.91 -19.79 -14.24
CA VAL A 194 -1.50 -20.89 -13.36
C VAL A 194 -0.96 -22.03 -14.20
N THR A 195 0.23 -22.50 -13.86
CA THR A 195 0.83 -23.71 -14.44
C THR A 195 1.25 -24.65 -13.33
N SER A 196 1.09 -25.96 -13.54
CA SER A 196 1.59 -26.98 -12.64
C SER A 196 2.65 -27.84 -13.35
N ARG A 197 3.71 -28.22 -12.62
CA ARG A 197 4.79 -29.08 -13.12
C ARG A 197 5.04 -30.18 -12.11
N GLU A 198 4.99 -31.43 -12.55
CA GLU A 198 5.39 -32.57 -11.72
C GLU A 198 6.92 -32.57 -11.52
N LYS A 199 7.35 -32.70 -10.27
CA LYS A 199 8.73 -32.89 -9.84
C LYS A 199 8.83 -34.21 -9.06
N LYS A 200 10.06 -34.72 -8.88
CA LYS A 200 10.31 -35.96 -8.11
C LYS A 200 9.69 -35.91 -6.71
N GLU A 201 9.74 -34.74 -6.07
CA GLU A 201 9.31 -34.50 -4.68
C GLU A 201 7.84 -34.03 -4.53
N GLY A 202 7.10 -33.86 -5.64
CA GLY A 202 5.75 -33.30 -5.59
C GLY A 202 5.36 -32.50 -6.83
N THR A 203 4.30 -31.70 -6.74
CA THR A 203 3.85 -30.82 -7.82
C THR A 203 4.23 -29.38 -7.50
N GLU A 204 4.99 -28.73 -8.38
CA GLU A 204 5.24 -27.30 -8.32
C GLU A 204 4.12 -26.56 -9.04
N VAL A 205 3.53 -25.57 -8.36
CA VAL A 205 2.50 -24.70 -8.90
C VAL A 205 3.09 -23.31 -9.04
N MET A 206 2.99 -22.75 -10.23
CA MET A 206 3.50 -21.42 -10.56
C MET A 206 2.35 -20.53 -11.01
N LEU A 207 2.26 -19.35 -10.42
CA LEU A 207 1.36 -18.28 -10.78
C LEU A 207 2.15 -17.15 -11.43
N SER A 208 1.81 -16.79 -12.66
CA SER A 208 2.50 -15.72 -13.39
C SER A 208 1.57 -14.60 -13.78
N THR A 209 1.97 -13.35 -13.51
CA THR A 209 1.23 -12.15 -13.89
C THR A 209 2.19 -11.04 -14.30
N ASP A 210 1.81 -10.25 -15.30
CA ASP A 210 2.54 -9.03 -15.66
C ASP A 210 2.07 -7.92 -14.72
N PHE A 211 2.93 -7.55 -13.76
CA PHE A 211 2.59 -6.59 -12.73
C PHE A 211 2.98 -5.18 -13.15
N GLY A 212 1.97 -4.35 -13.36
CA GLY A 212 2.07 -2.95 -13.70
C GLY A 212 0.71 -2.30 -13.80
N TYR A 213 0.69 -0.98 -13.65
CA TYR A 213 -0.48 -0.14 -13.76
C TYR A 213 -0.80 0.21 -15.21
N ARG A 214 -2.07 0.51 -15.48
CA ARG A 214 -2.60 0.76 -16.84
C ARG A 214 -2.91 2.25 -17.07
N GLN A 215 -2.62 2.74 -18.29
CA GLN A 215 -2.70 4.15 -18.67
C GLN A 215 -4.07 4.81 -18.44
N ASN A 216 -5.17 4.07 -18.62
CA ASN A 216 -6.54 4.59 -18.55
C ASN A 216 -7.45 3.71 -17.68
N HIS A 217 -6.92 3.20 -16.57
CA HIS A 217 -7.72 2.40 -15.64
C HIS A 217 -7.93 3.14 -14.33
N VAL A 218 -9.18 3.14 -13.85
CA VAL A 218 -9.57 3.79 -12.61
C VAL A 218 -10.24 2.74 -11.73
N THR A 219 -9.64 2.48 -10.58
CA THR A 219 -10.21 1.62 -9.56
C THR A 219 -10.80 2.52 -8.47
N THR A 220 -12.13 2.50 -8.36
CA THR A 220 -12.81 3.21 -7.26
C THR A 220 -13.02 2.25 -6.12
N HIS A 221 -12.25 2.41 -5.04
CA HIS A 221 -12.48 1.68 -3.80
C HIS A 221 -13.52 2.46 -2.98
N ALA A 222 -14.80 2.14 -3.20
CA ALA A 222 -15.87 2.56 -2.31
C ALA A 222 -15.93 1.58 -1.13
N ALA A 223 -15.65 2.04 0.09
CA ALA A 223 -16.01 1.29 1.27
C ALA A 223 -17.55 1.18 1.31
N SER A 224 -18.09 0.05 0.88
CA SER A 224 -19.52 -0.28 0.88
C SER A 224 -20.16 -0.08 2.26
N PHE A 225 -19.36 -0.20 3.33
CA PHE A 225 -19.77 -0.01 4.72
C PHE A 225 -20.17 1.44 5.08
N LEU A 226 -19.66 2.47 4.39
CA LEU A 226 -19.86 3.89 4.78
C LEU A 226 -20.54 4.75 3.71
N ARG A 227 -21.34 4.12 2.81
CA ARG A 227 -22.16 4.82 1.78
C ARG A 227 -21.41 5.93 1.02
N GLY A 228 -20.15 5.72 0.68
CA GLY A 228 -19.35 6.67 -0.10
C GLY A 228 -18.74 7.87 0.67
N MET A 229 -18.87 7.93 2.00
CA MET A 229 -18.18 8.97 2.80
C MET A 229 -16.65 8.87 2.75
N PHE A 230 -16.14 7.65 2.49
CA PHE A 230 -14.72 7.35 2.34
C PHE A 230 -14.46 6.70 0.98
N THR A 231 -14.93 7.33 -0.09
CA THR A 231 -14.56 6.90 -1.44
C THR A 231 -13.10 7.30 -1.69
N PHE A 232 -12.23 6.31 -1.86
CA PHE A 232 -10.85 6.52 -2.27
C PHE A 232 -10.71 6.10 -3.74
N ARG A 233 -10.35 7.04 -4.59
CA ARG A 233 -10.13 6.80 -6.01
C ARG A 233 -8.65 6.48 -6.23
N VAL A 234 -8.39 5.32 -6.83
CA VAL A 234 -7.05 4.93 -7.29
C VAL A 234 -7.07 4.99 -8.81
N ASP A 235 -6.55 6.08 -9.37
CA ASP A 235 -6.33 6.22 -10.80
C ASP A 235 -5.02 5.50 -11.17
N GLU A 236 -5.10 4.28 -11.72
CA GLU A 236 -3.92 3.52 -12.12
C GLU A 236 -3.08 4.27 -13.17
N GLY A 237 -3.71 5.11 -13.97
CA GLY A 237 -3.02 5.93 -14.97
C GLY A 237 -1.98 6.89 -14.37
N LEU A 238 -2.14 7.30 -13.11
CA LEU A 238 -1.14 8.10 -12.39
C LEU A 238 0.13 7.30 -12.13
N PHE A 239 0.00 6.05 -11.71
CA PHE A 239 1.14 5.17 -11.46
C PHE A 239 1.75 4.66 -12.78
N TRP A 240 0.93 4.43 -13.80
CA TRP A 240 1.42 4.15 -15.15
C TRP A 240 2.28 5.30 -15.68
N TYR A 241 1.91 6.56 -15.41
CA TYR A 241 2.74 7.71 -15.75
C TYR A 241 4.12 7.60 -15.06
N LEU A 242 4.16 7.28 -13.76
CA LEU A 242 5.43 7.06 -13.06
C LEU A 242 6.25 5.89 -13.63
N GLN A 243 5.60 4.84 -14.12
CA GLN A 243 6.31 3.76 -14.83
C GLN A 243 6.97 4.26 -16.11
N ARG A 244 6.23 5.04 -16.92
CA ARG A 244 6.74 5.64 -18.16
C ARG A 244 7.95 6.54 -17.91
N GLU A 245 7.93 7.28 -16.81
CA GLU A 245 9.01 8.21 -16.41
C GLU A 245 10.18 7.51 -15.70
N GLY A 246 10.13 6.18 -15.52
CA GLY A 246 11.19 5.41 -14.87
C GLY A 246 11.26 5.53 -13.35
N TRP A 247 10.19 6.05 -12.70
CA TRP A 247 10.07 6.10 -11.24
C TRP A 247 9.55 4.79 -10.65
N LEU A 248 8.82 4.01 -11.45
CA LEU A 248 8.32 2.68 -11.11
C LEU A 248 8.75 1.68 -12.20
N HIS A 249 8.99 0.45 -11.79
CA HIS A 249 9.60 -0.56 -12.63
C HIS A 249 8.66 -1.77 -12.74
N PRO A 250 7.80 -1.84 -13.78
CA PRO A 250 6.93 -2.98 -13.97
C PRO A 250 7.76 -4.25 -14.22
N TYR A 251 7.24 -5.40 -13.82
CA TYR A 251 7.92 -6.68 -13.94
C TYR A 251 6.92 -7.83 -13.98
N LYS A 252 7.38 -9.00 -14.42
CA LYS A 252 6.62 -10.24 -14.37
C LYS A 252 6.73 -10.88 -12.98
N ALA A 253 5.65 -10.91 -12.22
CA ALA A 253 5.60 -11.57 -10.93
C ALA A 253 5.36 -13.08 -11.13
N VAL A 254 6.15 -13.91 -10.46
CA VAL A 254 6.04 -15.37 -10.48
C VAL A 254 5.98 -15.90 -9.05
N TRP A 255 4.81 -16.36 -8.63
CA TRP A 255 4.59 -16.96 -7.31
C TRP A 255 4.65 -18.47 -7.41
N ILE A 256 5.48 -19.11 -6.58
CA ILE A 256 5.76 -20.54 -6.60
C ILE A 256 5.31 -21.17 -5.28
N ALA A 257 4.60 -22.28 -5.37
CA ALA A 257 4.25 -23.15 -4.26
C ALA A 257 4.47 -24.63 -4.63
N SER A 258 4.54 -25.48 -3.61
CA SER A 258 4.88 -26.90 -3.80
C SER A 258 3.93 -27.77 -3.00
N ILE A 259 3.25 -28.67 -3.68
CA ILE A 259 2.42 -29.72 -3.08
C ILE A 259 3.33 -30.93 -2.89
N LYS A 260 3.67 -31.25 -1.63
CA LYS A 260 4.44 -32.45 -1.29
C LYS A 260 3.57 -33.70 -1.48
N LYS A 261 4.18 -34.80 -1.91
CA LYS A 261 3.55 -36.13 -1.95
C LYS A 261 3.30 -36.66 -0.54
#